data_AF-A0A9N9CDI2-F1
#
_entry.id   AF-A0A9N9CDI2-F1
#
_cell.length_a   1.000
_cell.length_b   1.000
_cell.length_c   1.000
_cell.angle_alpha   90.00
_cell.angle_beta   90.00
_cell.angle_gamma   90.00
#
_symmetry.space_group_name_H-M   'P 1'
#
loop_
_entity.id
_entity.type
_entity.pdbx_description
1 polymer ?
#
loop_
_entity_poly.entity_id
_entity_poly.type
_entity_poly.pdbx_seq_one_letter_code
_entity_poly.pdbx_strand_id
1 'polypeptide(L)'
;MTKKLSLKNVIQIFVKDAESKAISQIEEKLRHARDAASEELEIIEIDLPTIKTKKREKVLEAIHAVFQAERIDNKLFIKCDGCGKGQVHLVLASSIWTQLPNWLVCSDGIAVVNGNEFRPDVGGWSPRPTFAERFQPIINRTPPPLLWIEVAFDRSNDRDNALSKIAYVQRYCPNTEFVLIVISYRSPIPANPNPDATSVVATASASRSLIVPYLSHWDIGVAFGAALWYKMQWNEHIVLDCGANLYFNDVLRCLE
;
A
#
# COMPACT_ATOMS: atom_id res chain seq x y z
N MET A 1 19.61 -28.07 -22.40
CA MET A 1 20.24 -27.25 -21.33
C MET A 1 19.61 -25.87 -21.35
N THR A 2 18.57 -25.65 -20.55
CA THR A 2 17.94 -24.33 -20.42
C THR A 2 18.81 -23.50 -19.47
N LYS A 3 19.54 -22.52 -20.00
CA LYS A 3 20.28 -21.57 -19.15
C LYS A 3 19.26 -20.85 -18.27
N LYS A 4 19.32 -21.06 -16.96
CA LYS A 4 18.55 -20.30 -15.97
C LYS A 4 18.96 -18.83 -16.11
N LEU A 5 18.10 -18.00 -16.69
CA LEU A 5 18.36 -16.56 -16.79
C LEU A 5 18.33 -16.01 -15.35
N SER A 6 19.48 -15.55 -14.87
CA SER A 6 19.56 -14.83 -13.60
C SER A 6 18.81 -13.50 -13.73
N LEU A 7 18.12 -13.05 -12.68
CA LEU A 7 17.47 -11.74 -12.63
C LEU A 7 18.48 -10.61 -12.95
N LYS A 8 19.76 -10.78 -12.56
CA LYS A 8 20.86 -9.88 -12.95
C LYS A 8 21.02 -9.75 -14.47
N ASN A 9 20.86 -10.86 -15.20
CA ASN A 9 20.97 -10.87 -16.66
C ASN A 9 19.74 -10.23 -17.33
N VAL A 10 18.55 -10.37 -16.74
CA VAL A 10 17.33 -9.67 -17.21
C VAL A 10 17.47 -8.16 -16.99
N ILE A 11 17.94 -7.75 -15.82
CA ILE A 11 18.16 -6.34 -15.47
C ILE A 11 19.21 -5.71 -16.38
N GLN A 12 20.35 -6.37 -16.63
CA GLN A 12 21.38 -5.85 -17.53
C GLN A 12 20.92 -5.65 -18.99
N ILE A 13 19.92 -6.42 -19.46
CA ILE A 13 19.44 -6.31 -20.84
C ILE A 13 18.55 -5.07 -21.05
N PHE A 14 17.90 -4.55 -19.99
CA PHE A 14 16.90 -3.48 -20.11
C PHE A 14 17.22 -2.19 -19.32
N VAL A 15 18.26 -2.19 -18.49
CA VAL A 15 18.51 -1.13 -17.50
C VAL A 15 19.89 -0.51 -17.71
N LYS A 16 19.97 0.83 -17.83
CA LYS A 16 21.25 1.54 -18.08
C LYS A 16 22.19 1.43 -16.88
N ASP A 17 23.51 1.54 -17.10
CA ASP A 17 24.56 1.34 -16.07
C ASP A 17 24.29 2.02 -14.70
N ALA A 18 23.76 3.25 -14.72
CA ALA A 18 23.48 4.00 -13.49
C ALA A 18 22.30 3.43 -12.69
N GLU A 19 21.27 2.94 -13.39
CA GLU A 19 20.11 2.29 -12.80
C GLU A 19 20.52 0.92 -12.24
N SER A 20 21.33 0.15 -13.00
CA SER A 20 21.86 -1.15 -12.58
C SER A 20 22.72 -1.06 -11.32
N LYS A 21 23.54 -0.02 -11.18
CA LYS A 21 24.35 0.21 -9.97
C LYS A 21 23.49 0.48 -8.73
N ALA A 22 22.48 1.35 -8.84
CA ALA A 22 21.61 1.67 -7.72
C ALA A 22 20.81 0.45 -7.26
N ILE A 23 20.24 -0.31 -8.20
CA ILE A 23 19.52 -1.55 -7.92
C ILE A 23 20.43 -2.56 -7.20
N SER A 24 21.65 -2.77 -7.69
CA SER A 24 22.60 -3.72 -7.07
C SER A 24 22.96 -3.34 -5.64
N GLN A 25 23.09 -2.04 -5.34
CA GLN A 25 23.36 -1.54 -3.99
C GLN A 25 22.17 -1.77 -3.06
N ILE A 26 20.95 -1.56 -3.54
CA ILE A 26 19.73 -1.85 -2.79
C ILE A 26 19.64 -3.35 -2.50
N GLU A 27 19.85 -4.21 -3.49
CA GLU A 27 19.83 -5.66 -3.30
C GLU A 27 20.81 -6.13 -2.22
N GLU A 28 22.01 -5.56 -2.16
CA GLU A 28 22.99 -5.92 -1.13
C GLU A 28 22.54 -5.48 0.26
N LYS A 29 22.03 -4.24 0.39
CA LYS A 29 21.46 -3.77 1.66
C LYS A 29 20.29 -4.64 2.13
N LEU A 30 19.42 -5.06 1.20
CA LEU A 30 18.30 -5.95 1.50
C LEU A 30 18.74 -7.33 1.94
N ARG A 31 19.81 -7.90 1.33
CA ARG A 31 20.40 -9.16 1.81
C ARG A 31 20.89 -9.02 3.24
N HIS A 32 21.72 -8.03 3.52
CA HIS A 32 22.23 -7.80 4.89
C HIS A 32 21.12 -7.57 5.92
N ALA A 33 20.10 -6.79 5.57
CA ALA A 33 18.97 -6.56 6.47
C ALA A 33 18.22 -7.86 6.80
N ARG A 34 18.02 -8.73 5.80
CA ARG A 34 17.36 -10.03 5.98
C ARG A 34 18.23 -11.01 6.77
N ASP A 35 19.53 -11.05 6.49
CA ASP A 35 20.47 -11.94 7.19
C ASP A 35 20.63 -11.56 8.67
N ALA A 36 20.48 -10.27 9.00
CA ALA A 36 20.56 -9.76 10.36
C ALA A 36 19.22 -9.87 11.14
N ALA A 37 18.11 -10.16 10.47
CA ALA A 37 16.80 -10.18 11.09
C ALA A 37 16.59 -11.48 11.86
N SER A 38 16.15 -11.37 13.12
CA SER A 38 15.72 -12.51 13.93
C SER A 38 14.28 -12.94 13.65
N GLU A 39 13.52 -12.11 12.93
CA GLU A 39 12.11 -12.30 12.61
C GLU A 39 11.83 -11.88 11.16
N GLU A 40 10.70 -12.33 10.59
CA GLU A 40 10.23 -11.84 9.30
C GLU A 40 9.98 -10.32 9.36
N LEU A 41 10.54 -9.60 8.38
CA LEU A 41 10.42 -8.15 8.24
C LEU A 41 9.24 -7.84 7.30
N GLU A 42 8.34 -6.96 7.75
CA GLU A 42 7.24 -6.43 6.91
C GLU A 42 7.69 -5.24 6.08
N ILE A 43 8.65 -4.46 6.59
CA ILE A 43 9.18 -3.27 5.93
C ILE A 43 10.69 -3.18 6.22
N ILE A 44 11.47 -2.91 5.18
CA ILE A 44 12.92 -2.69 5.29
C ILE A 44 13.22 -1.24 4.93
N GLU A 45 13.70 -0.48 5.91
CA GLU A 45 14.19 0.88 5.71
C GLU A 45 15.67 0.88 5.32
N ILE A 46 16.02 1.57 4.24
CA ILE A 46 17.41 1.75 3.80
C ILE A 46 17.65 3.17 3.30
N ASP A 47 18.88 3.68 3.44
CA ASP A 47 19.24 4.94 2.78
C ASP A 47 19.22 4.78 1.26
N LEU A 48 18.63 5.78 0.59
CA LEU A 48 18.64 5.89 -0.86
C LEU A 48 20.10 5.96 -1.35
N PRO A 49 20.49 5.11 -2.32
CA PRO A 49 21.80 5.21 -2.95
C PRO A 49 22.08 6.61 -3.51
N THR A 50 23.34 7.01 -3.57
CA THR A 50 23.71 8.28 -4.24
C THR A 50 23.39 8.20 -5.73
N ILE A 51 22.42 9.00 -6.17
CA ILE A 51 22.02 9.09 -7.58
C ILE A 51 22.42 10.44 -8.15
N LYS A 52 23.05 10.43 -9.34
CA LYS A 52 23.40 11.67 -10.06
C LYS A 52 22.13 12.45 -10.43
N THR A 53 22.10 13.74 -10.11
CA THR A 53 20.92 14.63 -10.28
C THR A 53 20.28 14.54 -11.66
N LYS A 54 21.07 14.55 -12.74
CA LYS A 54 20.57 14.50 -14.13
C LYS A 54 19.80 13.22 -14.50
N LYS A 55 19.89 12.16 -13.70
CA LYS A 55 19.22 10.87 -13.95
C LYS A 55 18.33 10.45 -12.77
N ARG A 56 18.09 11.33 -11.79
CA ARG A 56 17.47 10.97 -10.51
C ARG A 56 16.12 10.29 -10.69
N GLU A 57 15.20 10.95 -11.37
CA GLU A 57 13.83 10.43 -11.56
C GLU A 57 13.81 9.12 -12.34
N LYS A 58 14.63 8.99 -13.40
CA LYS A 58 14.72 7.74 -14.18
C LYS A 58 15.23 6.55 -13.36
N VAL A 59 16.20 6.79 -12.48
CA VAL A 59 16.70 5.74 -11.57
C VAL A 59 15.64 5.41 -10.52
N LEU A 60 14.90 6.40 -10.02
CA LEU A 60 13.81 6.16 -9.08
C LEU A 60 12.68 5.34 -9.71
N GLU A 61 12.29 5.63 -10.96
CA GLU A 61 11.33 4.80 -11.72
C GLU A 61 11.81 3.34 -11.80
N ALA A 62 13.09 3.13 -12.13
CA ALA A 62 13.66 1.79 -12.20
C ALA A 62 13.68 1.08 -10.83
N ILE A 63 13.94 1.81 -9.74
CA ILE A 63 13.87 1.27 -8.38
C ILE A 63 12.44 0.82 -8.06
N HIS A 64 11.44 1.67 -8.31
CA HIS A 64 10.02 1.38 -8.03
C HIS A 64 9.42 0.30 -8.93
N ALA A 65 10.00 0.08 -10.12
CA ALA A 65 9.63 -1.00 -11.02
C ALA A 65 10.18 -2.37 -10.58
N VAL A 66 11.31 -2.38 -9.87
CA VAL A 66 11.95 -3.62 -9.38
C VAL A 66 11.51 -3.96 -7.95
N PHE A 67 11.29 -2.95 -7.13
CA PHE A 67 10.94 -3.11 -5.71
C PHE A 67 9.59 -2.47 -5.40
N GLN A 68 8.83 -3.11 -4.52
CA GLN A 68 7.69 -2.48 -3.83
C GLN A 68 8.23 -1.46 -2.82
N ALA A 69 8.71 -0.34 -3.35
CA ALA A 69 9.36 0.71 -2.61
C ALA A 69 8.43 1.90 -2.41
N GLU A 70 8.66 2.62 -1.33
CA GLU A 70 8.27 4.01 -1.11
C GLU A 70 9.53 4.82 -0.82
N ARG A 71 9.53 6.10 -1.18
CA ARG A 71 10.61 7.03 -0.82
C ARG A 71 10.07 8.18 0.00
N ILE A 72 10.55 8.28 1.22
CA ILE A 72 10.32 9.43 2.10
C ILE A 72 11.67 10.08 2.37
N ASP A 73 11.80 11.30 1.89
CA ASP A 73 13.03 12.09 1.85
C ASP A 73 14.16 11.31 1.18
N ASN A 74 15.23 10.98 1.91
CA ASN A 74 16.38 10.23 1.43
C ASN A 74 16.37 8.75 1.85
N LYS A 75 15.23 8.24 2.30
CA LYS A 75 15.07 6.85 2.73
C LYS A 75 14.13 6.11 1.78
N LEU A 76 14.44 4.84 1.54
CA LEU A 76 13.57 3.90 0.86
C LEU A 76 12.97 2.94 1.89
N PHE A 77 11.68 2.71 1.79
CA PHE A 77 10.93 1.73 2.56
C PHE A 77 10.50 0.62 1.60
N ILE A 78 11.09 -0.56 1.73
CA ILE A 78 10.78 -1.71 0.87
C ILE A 78 9.75 -2.57 1.60
N LYS A 79 8.56 -2.69 1.02
CA LYS A 79 7.45 -3.48 1.56
C LYS A 79 7.69 -4.98 1.32
N CYS A 80 7.37 -5.77 2.33
CA CYS A 80 7.49 -7.22 2.37
C CYS A 80 6.13 -7.83 2.72
N ASP A 81 5.10 -7.48 1.95
CA ASP A 81 3.69 -7.77 2.28
C ASP A 81 3.33 -9.26 2.22
N GLY A 82 4.06 -10.05 1.42
CA GLY A 82 3.74 -11.46 1.20
C GLY A 82 2.42 -11.68 0.44
N CYS A 83 2.06 -12.95 0.23
CA CYS A 83 0.90 -13.30 -0.60
C CYS A 83 -0.45 -12.93 0.05
N GLY A 84 -0.59 -13.15 1.36
CA GLY A 84 -1.87 -12.93 2.07
C GLY A 84 -2.32 -11.48 2.04
N LYS A 85 -1.42 -10.55 2.38
CA LYS A 85 -1.70 -9.11 2.31
C LYS A 85 -1.90 -8.65 0.86
N GLY A 86 -1.09 -9.14 -0.08
CA GLY A 86 -1.29 -8.89 -1.51
C GLY A 86 -2.66 -9.35 -2.05
N GLN A 87 -3.21 -10.45 -1.54
CA GLN A 87 -4.55 -10.91 -1.89
C GLN A 87 -5.63 -9.95 -1.39
N VAL A 88 -5.49 -9.42 -0.17
CA VAL A 88 -6.40 -8.38 0.36
C VAL A 88 -6.37 -7.15 -0.54
N HIS A 89 -5.20 -6.68 -0.98
CA HIS A 89 -5.09 -5.51 -1.86
C HIS A 89 -5.84 -5.72 -3.19
N LEU A 90 -5.64 -6.88 -3.81
CA LEU A 90 -6.27 -7.24 -5.07
C LEU A 90 -7.80 -7.28 -4.95
N VAL A 91 -8.30 -7.96 -3.91
CA VAL A 91 -9.75 -8.12 -3.70
C VAL A 91 -10.41 -6.77 -3.40
N LEU A 92 -9.81 -5.95 -2.53
CA LEU A 92 -10.30 -4.61 -2.25
C LEU A 92 -10.31 -3.72 -3.49
N ALA A 93 -9.21 -3.67 -4.24
CA ALA A 93 -9.11 -2.85 -5.45
C ALA A 93 -10.16 -3.27 -6.49
N SER A 94 -10.36 -4.58 -6.70
CA SER A 94 -11.36 -5.12 -7.61
C SER A 94 -12.78 -4.77 -7.17
N SER A 95 -13.11 -5.00 -5.89
CA SER A 95 -14.43 -4.73 -5.33
C SER A 95 -14.80 -3.24 -5.45
N ILE A 96 -13.89 -2.34 -5.10
CA ILE A 96 -14.14 -0.89 -5.18
C ILE A 96 -14.18 -0.42 -6.63
N TRP A 97 -13.32 -0.93 -7.52
CA TRP A 97 -13.36 -0.61 -8.95
C TRP A 97 -14.74 -0.86 -9.56
N THR A 98 -15.35 -2.00 -9.25
CA THR A 98 -16.67 -2.37 -9.82
C THR A 98 -17.78 -1.41 -9.42
N GLN A 99 -17.62 -0.72 -8.28
CA GLN A 99 -18.59 0.23 -7.75
C GLN A 99 -18.35 1.65 -8.30
N LEU A 100 -17.13 1.96 -8.76
CA LEU A 100 -16.71 3.29 -9.19
C LEU A 100 -16.22 3.29 -10.65
N PRO A 101 -17.11 3.16 -11.66
CA PRO A 101 -16.73 2.93 -13.06
C PRO A 101 -15.94 4.08 -13.73
N ASN A 102 -16.00 5.29 -13.17
CA ASN A 102 -15.26 6.45 -13.69
C ASN A 102 -13.94 6.72 -12.97
N TRP A 103 -13.65 5.95 -11.92
CA TRP A 103 -12.41 6.08 -11.15
C TRP A 103 -11.36 5.12 -11.70
N LEU A 104 -10.08 5.47 -11.54
CA LEU A 104 -9.03 4.46 -11.57
C LEU A 104 -8.86 3.95 -10.14
N VAL A 105 -9.06 2.66 -9.92
CA VAL A 105 -8.75 2.01 -8.63
C VAL A 105 -7.67 0.95 -8.86
N CYS A 106 -6.60 0.95 -8.10
CA CYS A 106 -5.61 -0.10 -8.26
C CYS A 106 -4.84 -0.35 -6.97
N SER A 107 -4.34 -1.58 -6.83
CA SER A 107 -3.26 -1.87 -5.91
C SER A 107 -1.92 -1.39 -6.49
N ASP A 108 -0.96 -1.10 -5.63
CA ASP A 108 0.43 -0.75 -5.98
C ASP A 108 0.63 0.51 -6.85
N GLY A 109 -0.39 1.37 -6.94
CA GLY A 109 -0.30 2.66 -7.65
C GLY A 109 0.67 3.61 -6.95
N ILE A 110 1.53 4.29 -7.70
CA ILE A 110 2.50 5.25 -7.16
C ILE A 110 1.90 6.66 -7.23
N ALA A 111 2.01 7.40 -6.13
CA ALA A 111 1.70 8.82 -6.04
C ALA A 111 2.91 9.63 -5.57
N VAL A 112 3.02 10.87 -6.05
CA VAL A 112 4.03 11.82 -5.59
C VAL A 112 3.38 12.86 -4.70
N VAL A 113 3.77 12.89 -3.42
CA VAL A 113 3.23 13.79 -2.41
C VAL A 113 4.36 14.58 -1.77
N ASN A 114 4.31 15.91 -1.86
CA ASN A 114 5.35 16.79 -1.30
C ASN A 114 6.80 16.40 -1.73
N GLY A 115 6.96 15.96 -2.98
CA GLY A 115 8.25 15.52 -3.50
C GLY A 115 8.74 14.16 -2.97
N ASN A 116 7.89 13.42 -2.26
CA ASN A 116 8.10 12.03 -1.83
C ASN A 116 7.26 11.06 -2.65
N GLU A 117 7.67 9.80 -2.72
CA GLU A 117 7.02 8.76 -3.52
C GLU A 117 6.35 7.75 -2.60
N PHE A 118 5.04 7.60 -2.75
CA PHE A 118 4.24 6.72 -1.91
C PHE A 118 3.49 5.72 -2.76
N ARG A 119 3.15 4.59 -2.13
CA ARG A 119 2.46 3.47 -2.75
C ARG A 119 1.38 2.96 -1.78
N PRO A 120 0.17 3.57 -1.80
CA PRO A 120 -0.98 3.00 -1.10
C PRO A 120 -1.17 1.53 -1.49
N ASP A 121 -1.63 0.73 -0.54
CA ASP A 121 -2.00 -0.67 -0.80
C ASP A 121 -3.17 -0.76 -1.77
N VAL A 122 -4.15 0.15 -1.63
CA VAL A 122 -5.16 0.42 -2.64
C VAL A 122 -5.36 1.93 -2.77
N GLY A 123 -5.26 2.44 -3.99
CA GLY A 123 -5.52 3.85 -4.31
C GLY A 123 -6.70 4.01 -5.27
N GLY A 124 -7.50 5.06 -5.10
CA GLY A 124 -8.56 5.47 -6.00
C GLY A 124 -8.40 6.91 -6.50
N TRP A 125 -8.39 7.12 -7.81
CA TRP A 125 -8.21 8.43 -8.43
C TRP A 125 -9.41 8.86 -9.27
N SER A 126 -9.87 10.09 -9.05
CA SER A 126 -10.84 10.80 -9.88
C SER A 126 -10.48 12.29 -9.93
N PRO A 127 -10.16 12.87 -11.10
CA PRO A 127 -10.09 12.21 -12.40
C PRO A 127 -8.97 11.16 -12.46
N ARG A 128 -9.09 10.23 -13.40
CA ARG A 128 -8.06 9.23 -13.70
C ARG A 128 -6.74 9.93 -14.10
N PRO A 129 -5.57 9.52 -13.56
CA PRO A 129 -4.28 10.05 -13.98
C PRO A 129 -4.06 9.83 -15.47
N THR A 130 -3.34 10.76 -16.10
CA THR A 130 -2.99 10.71 -17.53
C THR A 130 -2.19 9.46 -17.88
N PHE A 131 -2.06 9.18 -19.18
CA PHE A 131 -1.23 8.06 -19.63
C PHE A 131 0.22 8.18 -19.11
N ALA A 132 0.82 9.37 -19.19
CA ALA A 132 2.20 9.57 -18.76
C ALA A 132 2.37 9.35 -17.24
N GLU A 133 1.44 9.87 -16.42
CA GLU A 133 1.41 9.64 -14.97
C GLU A 133 1.27 8.16 -14.61
N ARG A 134 0.45 7.39 -15.33
CA ARG A 134 0.28 5.96 -15.00
C ARG A 134 1.50 5.09 -15.33
N PHE A 135 2.26 5.44 -16.37
CA PHE A 135 3.39 4.62 -16.83
C PHE A 135 4.76 5.12 -16.36
N GLN A 136 4.84 6.38 -15.95
CA GLN A 136 6.05 7.02 -15.40
C GLN A 136 5.64 7.98 -14.27
N PRO A 137 5.15 7.44 -13.14
CA PRO A 137 4.51 8.21 -12.08
C PRO A 137 5.43 9.16 -11.32
N ILE A 138 6.74 8.89 -11.28
CA ILE A 138 7.71 9.72 -10.58
C ILE A 138 8.15 10.87 -11.47
N ILE A 139 8.45 10.58 -12.74
CA ILE A 139 8.83 11.59 -13.73
C ILE A 139 7.68 12.57 -13.97
N ASN A 140 6.45 12.05 -14.11
CA ASN A 140 5.27 12.86 -14.40
C ASN A 140 4.50 13.28 -13.14
N ARG A 141 4.99 12.93 -11.95
CA ARG A 141 4.44 13.34 -10.65
C ARG A 141 2.95 13.04 -10.51
N THR A 142 2.59 11.77 -10.60
CA THR A 142 1.21 11.30 -10.42
C THR A 142 0.61 11.88 -9.14
N PRO A 143 -0.59 12.47 -9.22
CA PRO A 143 -1.23 13.07 -8.05
C PRO A 143 -1.56 12.03 -6.98
N PRO A 144 -1.69 12.43 -5.70
CA PRO A 144 -2.27 11.56 -4.67
C PRO A 144 -3.67 11.08 -5.07
N PRO A 145 -4.04 9.84 -4.69
CA PRO A 145 -5.40 9.37 -4.86
C PRO A 145 -6.37 10.14 -3.95
N LEU A 146 -7.65 10.14 -4.32
CA LEU A 146 -8.73 10.62 -3.45
C LEU A 146 -9.17 9.57 -2.43
N LEU A 147 -8.91 8.29 -2.69
CA LEU A 147 -9.09 7.20 -1.73
C LEU A 147 -7.75 6.53 -1.48
N TRP A 148 -7.35 6.42 -0.21
CA TRP A 148 -6.08 5.82 0.21
C TRP A 148 -6.32 4.75 1.26
N ILE A 149 -6.03 3.49 0.91
CA ILE A 149 -6.13 2.37 1.83
C ILE A 149 -4.72 1.82 2.10
N GLU A 150 -4.38 1.71 3.37
CA GLU A 150 -3.25 0.92 3.85
C GLU A 150 -3.78 -0.34 4.55
N VAL A 151 -3.09 -1.45 4.34
CA VAL A 151 -3.27 -2.69 5.10
C VAL A 151 -2.02 -2.87 5.95
N ALA A 152 -2.18 -3.32 7.19
CA ALA A 152 -1.05 -3.59 8.06
C ALA A 152 -1.31 -4.86 8.89
N PHE A 153 -0.27 -5.61 9.19
CA PHE A 153 -0.33 -6.63 10.23
C PHE A 153 -0.44 -5.97 11.61
N ASP A 154 -1.08 -6.63 12.58
CA ASP A 154 -1.07 -6.18 13.98
C ASP A 154 0.27 -6.48 14.68
N ARG A 155 1.33 -5.92 14.09
CA ARG A 155 2.68 -5.83 14.63
C ARG A 155 3.02 -4.35 14.72
N SER A 156 3.72 -3.95 15.79
CA SER A 156 4.00 -2.54 16.06
C SER A 156 4.68 -1.86 14.87
N ASN A 157 5.67 -2.50 14.25
CA ASN A 157 6.45 -1.85 13.20
C ASN A 157 5.66 -1.60 11.90
N ASP A 158 4.81 -2.53 11.47
CA ASP A 158 4.02 -2.38 10.23
C ASP A 158 2.85 -1.39 10.44
N ARG A 159 2.07 -1.60 11.50
CA ARG A 159 0.93 -0.74 11.82
C ARG A 159 1.36 0.69 12.14
N ASP A 160 2.39 0.88 12.95
CA ASP A 160 2.83 2.22 13.34
C ASP A 160 3.49 2.94 12.15
N ASN A 161 4.12 2.21 11.22
CA ASN A 161 4.57 2.77 9.95
C ASN A 161 3.39 3.24 9.08
N ALA A 162 2.35 2.41 8.91
CA ALA A 162 1.16 2.79 8.16
C ALA A 162 0.47 4.03 8.76
N LEU A 163 0.32 4.09 10.09
CA LEU A 163 -0.20 5.26 10.80
C LEU A 163 0.67 6.51 10.59
N SER A 164 2.00 6.37 10.71
CA SER A 164 2.93 7.48 10.51
C SER A 164 2.86 8.02 9.08
N LYS A 165 2.69 7.12 8.10
CA LYS A 165 2.52 7.48 6.69
C LYS A 165 1.21 8.24 6.47
N ILE A 166 0.08 7.74 6.96
CA ILE A 166 -1.22 8.43 6.85
C ILE A 166 -1.11 9.82 7.49
N ALA A 167 -0.58 9.92 8.70
CA ALA A 167 -0.39 11.20 9.40
C ALA A 167 0.51 12.19 8.66
N TYR A 168 1.49 11.70 7.88
CA TYR A 168 2.32 12.53 7.01
C TYR A 168 1.55 12.98 5.77
N VAL A 169 0.98 12.04 5.02
CA VAL A 169 0.34 12.28 3.71
C VAL A 169 -0.88 13.19 3.86
N GLN A 170 -1.69 12.97 4.89
CA GLN A 170 -2.91 13.74 5.15
C GLN A 170 -2.69 15.26 5.21
N ARG A 171 -1.51 15.71 5.65
CA ARG A 171 -1.16 17.15 5.72
C ARG A 171 -1.05 17.80 4.34
N TYR A 172 -0.76 17.01 3.31
CA TYR A 172 -0.58 17.46 1.93
C TYR A 172 -1.74 17.04 1.03
N CYS A 173 -2.63 16.19 1.54
CA CYS A 173 -3.73 15.58 0.80
C CYS A 173 -5.06 15.78 1.57
N PRO A 174 -5.54 17.04 1.74
CA PRO A 174 -6.72 17.32 2.55
C PRO A 174 -8.03 16.78 1.95
N ASN A 175 -8.03 16.47 0.66
CA ASN A 175 -9.18 15.94 -0.08
C ASN A 175 -9.15 14.40 -0.21
N THR A 176 -8.20 13.74 0.43
CA THR A 176 -8.06 12.29 0.39
C THR A 176 -8.75 11.68 1.60
N GLU A 177 -9.60 10.70 1.33
CA GLU A 177 -10.16 9.78 2.31
C GLU A 177 -9.13 8.70 2.64
N PHE A 178 -8.93 8.40 3.93
CA PHE A 178 -7.96 7.41 4.38
C PHE A 178 -8.63 6.25 5.11
N VAL A 179 -8.17 5.04 4.83
CA VAL A 179 -8.54 3.81 5.55
C VAL A 179 -7.27 3.06 5.93
N LEU A 180 -7.18 2.63 7.19
CA LEU A 180 -6.18 1.66 7.63
C LEU A 180 -6.89 0.39 8.07
N ILE A 181 -6.55 -0.73 7.45
CA ILE A 181 -7.07 -2.06 7.81
C ILE A 181 -5.97 -2.81 8.53
N VAL A 182 -6.23 -3.26 9.76
CA VAL A 182 -5.28 -4.04 10.53
C VAL A 182 -5.73 -5.50 10.59
N ILE A 183 -4.86 -6.39 10.11
CA ILE A 183 -5.14 -7.83 9.96
C ILE A 183 -4.23 -8.68 10.85
N SER A 184 -4.67 -9.92 11.11
CA SER A 184 -3.88 -10.93 11.81
C SER A 184 -2.73 -11.43 10.93
N TYR A 185 -1.58 -11.68 11.55
CA TYR A 185 -0.41 -12.25 10.86
C TYR A 185 -0.33 -13.79 10.96
N ARG A 186 -0.84 -14.40 12.04
CA ARG A 186 -0.58 -15.83 12.38
C ARG A 186 -1.82 -16.69 12.54
N SER A 187 -2.99 -16.09 12.67
CA SER A 187 -4.19 -16.81 13.06
C SER A 187 -5.26 -16.64 11.99
N PRO A 188 -5.68 -17.73 11.33
CA PRO A 188 -6.85 -17.69 10.49
C PRO A 188 -8.07 -17.33 11.33
N ILE A 189 -9.05 -16.70 10.70
CA ILE A 189 -10.32 -16.38 11.35
C ILE A 189 -11.34 -17.48 11.08
N PRO A 190 -12.35 -17.66 11.96
CA PRO A 190 -13.44 -18.58 11.67
C PRO A 190 -14.21 -18.19 10.41
N ALA A 191 -14.57 -19.19 9.60
CA ALA A 191 -15.41 -19.06 8.41
C ALA A 191 -16.71 -18.28 8.68
N ASN A 192 -17.25 -17.64 7.65
CA ASN A 192 -18.51 -16.90 7.76
C ASN A 192 -19.65 -17.87 8.14
N PRO A 193 -20.28 -17.71 9.32
CA PRO A 193 -21.36 -18.60 9.74
C PRO A 193 -22.66 -18.41 8.93
N ASN A 194 -22.77 -17.31 8.16
CA ASN A 194 -23.92 -17.01 7.33
C ASN A 194 -23.50 -16.33 6.01
N PRO A 195 -22.97 -17.09 5.04
CA PRO A 195 -22.39 -16.55 3.81
C PRO A 195 -23.41 -15.88 2.88
N ASP A 196 -24.70 -16.19 3.02
CA ASP A 196 -25.79 -15.67 2.19
C ASP A 196 -26.48 -14.44 2.80
N ALA A 197 -26.04 -13.98 3.97
CA ALA A 197 -26.62 -12.81 4.60
C ALA A 197 -26.35 -11.54 3.79
N THR A 198 -27.37 -10.68 3.73
CA THR A 198 -27.20 -9.32 3.20
C THR A 198 -26.28 -8.51 4.09
N SER A 199 -25.36 -7.77 3.49
CA SER A 199 -24.43 -6.93 4.24
C SER A 199 -25.13 -5.70 4.82
N VAL A 200 -24.80 -5.33 6.05
CA VAL A 200 -25.31 -4.14 6.75
C VAL A 200 -24.19 -3.15 7.07
N VAL A 201 -24.54 -1.88 7.27
CA VAL A 201 -23.55 -0.85 7.61
C VAL A 201 -23.01 -1.12 9.02
N ALA A 202 -21.69 -1.15 9.15
CA ALA A 202 -20.98 -1.34 10.41
C ALA A 202 -21.15 -0.12 11.32
N THR A 203 -21.19 -0.35 12.62
CA THR A 203 -21.28 0.73 13.62
C THR A 203 -19.88 1.16 14.05
N ALA A 204 -19.60 2.46 13.96
CA ALA A 204 -18.35 3.04 14.43
C ALA A 204 -18.23 2.99 15.97
N SER A 205 -17.01 2.84 16.44
CA SER A 205 -16.60 2.99 17.83
C SER A 205 -15.65 4.18 17.97
N ALA A 206 -15.73 4.86 19.11
CA ALA A 206 -14.78 5.92 19.47
C ALA A 206 -13.38 5.37 19.79
N SER A 207 -13.26 4.07 20.06
CA SER A 207 -12.01 3.42 20.39
C SER A 207 -11.72 2.22 19.49
N ARG A 208 -10.43 2.04 19.22
CA ARG A 208 -9.87 0.91 18.49
C ARG A 208 -10.15 -0.42 19.19
N SER A 209 -10.54 -1.43 18.41
CA SER A 209 -10.63 -2.82 18.89
C SER A 209 -9.26 -3.35 19.32
N LEU A 210 -9.21 -4.11 20.42
CA LEU A 210 -8.00 -4.86 20.82
C LEU A 210 -7.86 -6.19 20.06
N ILE A 211 -8.86 -6.56 19.26
CA ILE A 211 -8.94 -7.81 18.53
C ILE A 211 -8.99 -7.48 17.04
N VAL A 212 -8.03 -8.01 16.28
CA VAL A 212 -8.03 -7.99 14.82
C VAL A 212 -8.98 -9.05 14.23
N PRO A 213 -9.48 -8.82 13.00
CA PRO A 213 -9.28 -7.63 12.17
C PRO A 213 -10.17 -6.44 12.55
N TYR A 214 -9.65 -5.25 12.36
CA TYR A 214 -10.37 -3.98 12.53
C TYR A 214 -9.87 -2.97 11.49
N LEU A 215 -10.61 -1.88 11.32
CA LEU A 215 -10.13 -0.75 10.51
C LEU A 215 -10.30 0.58 11.25
N SER A 216 -9.50 1.56 10.85
CA SER A 216 -9.76 2.97 11.10
C SER A 216 -10.04 3.72 9.81
N HIS A 217 -10.88 4.72 9.90
CA HIS A 217 -11.39 5.49 8.78
C HIS A 217 -11.31 6.98 9.11
N TRP A 218 -10.78 7.75 8.17
CA TRP A 218 -10.75 9.20 8.20
C TRP A 218 -11.47 9.71 6.97
N ASP A 219 -12.66 10.28 7.19
CA ASP A 219 -13.37 11.05 6.18
C ASP A 219 -12.51 12.22 5.70
N ILE A 220 -12.85 12.73 4.52
CA ILE A 220 -12.18 13.85 3.89
C ILE A 220 -12.12 15.05 4.85
N GLY A 221 -10.90 15.57 5.06
CA GLY A 221 -10.65 16.75 5.90
C GLY A 221 -10.72 16.52 7.41
N VAL A 222 -11.04 15.30 7.88
CA VAL A 222 -11.01 14.97 9.31
C VAL A 222 -9.57 14.99 9.83
N ALA A 223 -9.35 15.41 11.07
CA ALA A 223 -8.02 15.42 11.68
C ALA A 223 -7.54 13.99 12.01
N PHE A 224 -6.24 13.73 11.93
CA PHE A 224 -5.66 12.41 12.19
C PHE A 224 -6.07 11.79 13.55
N GLY A 225 -6.22 12.61 14.60
CA GLY A 225 -6.62 12.14 15.93
C GLY A 225 -8.12 11.80 16.08
N ALA A 226 -8.94 12.03 15.06
CA ALA A 226 -10.39 11.88 15.09
C ALA A 226 -10.89 10.71 14.22
N ALA A 227 -10.05 9.68 14.02
CA ALA A 227 -10.42 8.48 13.27
C ALA A 227 -11.64 7.78 13.87
N LEU A 228 -12.53 7.29 13.00
CA LEU A 228 -13.56 6.32 13.38
C LEU A 228 -12.97 4.92 13.37
N TRP A 229 -13.37 4.07 14.32
CA TRP A 229 -12.86 2.70 14.44
C TRP A 229 -13.97 1.69 14.24
N TYR A 230 -13.71 0.62 13.49
CA TYR A 230 -14.68 -0.43 13.24
C TYR A 230 -14.04 -1.79 13.50
N LYS A 231 -14.68 -2.62 14.32
CA LYS A 231 -14.34 -4.04 14.39
C LYS A 231 -14.89 -4.69 13.12
N MET A 232 -14.06 -5.48 12.42
CA MET A 232 -14.54 -6.16 11.22
C MET A 232 -15.31 -7.42 11.62
N GLN A 233 -16.54 -7.50 11.14
CA GLN A 233 -17.44 -8.64 11.32
C GLN A 233 -17.96 -9.12 9.98
N TRP A 234 -18.29 -10.40 9.93
CA TRP A 234 -18.93 -10.98 8.76
C TRP A 234 -20.25 -10.27 8.44
N ASN A 235 -20.48 -10.03 7.16
CA ASN A 235 -21.69 -9.42 6.60
C ASN A 235 -21.89 -7.96 7.02
N GLU A 236 -20.79 -7.25 7.28
CA GLU A 236 -20.80 -5.81 7.49
C GLU A 236 -19.97 -5.07 6.43
N HIS A 237 -20.22 -3.78 6.25
CA HIS A 237 -19.44 -2.87 5.40
C HIS A 237 -19.41 -1.46 5.98
N ILE A 238 -18.46 -0.64 5.54
CA ILE A 238 -18.54 0.82 5.69
C ILE A 238 -18.86 1.46 4.34
N VAL A 239 -19.50 2.63 4.38
CA VAL A 239 -19.70 3.48 3.20
C VAL A 239 -18.59 4.51 3.19
N LEU A 240 -17.82 4.53 2.11
CA LEU A 240 -16.73 5.48 1.88
C LEU A 240 -17.29 6.82 1.36
N ASP A 241 -16.57 7.92 1.55
CA ASP A 241 -16.93 9.26 1.05
C ASP A 241 -17.05 9.30 -0.48
N CYS A 242 -16.29 8.46 -1.17
CA CYS A 242 -16.42 8.27 -2.62
C CYS A 242 -17.70 7.54 -3.06
N GLY A 243 -18.54 7.10 -2.11
CA GLY A 243 -19.82 6.42 -2.33
C GLY A 243 -19.71 4.90 -2.52
N ALA A 244 -18.50 4.34 -2.48
CA ALA A 244 -18.29 2.89 -2.54
C ALA A 244 -18.46 2.24 -1.17
N ASN A 245 -18.92 0.99 -1.17
CA ASN A 245 -18.93 0.15 0.02
C ASN A 245 -17.61 -0.62 0.13
N LEU A 246 -16.95 -0.53 1.29
CA LEU A 246 -15.86 -1.41 1.66
C LEU A 246 -16.46 -2.58 2.45
N TYR A 247 -16.72 -3.70 1.76
CA TYR A 247 -17.28 -4.89 2.38
C TYR A 247 -16.24 -5.60 3.24
N PHE A 248 -16.57 -5.91 4.48
CA PHE A 248 -15.64 -6.62 5.36
C PHE A 248 -15.42 -8.06 4.89
N ASN A 249 -16.42 -8.68 4.26
CA ASN A 249 -16.30 -10.01 3.67
C ASN A 249 -15.15 -10.13 2.66
N ASP A 250 -14.81 -9.04 1.96
CA ASP A 250 -13.71 -9.00 0.98
C ASP A 250 -12.35 -9.19 1.66
N VAL A 251 -12.18 -8.62 2.85
CA VAL A 251 -10.97 -8.78 3.66
C VAL A 251 -11.00 -10.10 4.42
N LEU A 252 -12.11 -10.39 5.11
CA LEU A 252 -12.23 -11.53 6.00
C LEU A 252 -12.05 -12.88 5.27
N ARG A 253 -12.56 -13.03 4.03
CA ARG A 253 -12.34 -14.24 3.22
C ARG A 253 -10.88 -14.50 2.87
N CYS A 254 -10.05 -13.45 2.82
CA CYS A 254 -8.62 -13.60 2.58
C CYS A 254 -7.86 -14.07 3.83
N LEU A 255 -8.51 -14.08 5.00
CA LEU A 255 -7.92 -14.42 6.30
C LEU A 255 -8.45 -15.73 6.87
N GLU A 256 -9.35 -16.42 6.16
CA GLU A 256 -9.90 -17.74 6.54
C GLU A 256 -8.89 -18.88 6.33
#